data_AF-A0A6P0KT73-F1
#
_entry.id   AF-A0A6P0KT73-F1
#
_cell.length_a   1.000
_cell.length_b   1.000
_cell.length_c   1.000
_cell.angle_alpha   90.00
_cell.angle_beta   90.00
_cell.angle_gamma   90.00
#
_symmetry.space_group_name_H-M   'P 1'
#
loop_
_entity.id
_entity.type
_entity.pdbx_description
1 polymer ?
#
loop_
_entity_poly.entity_id
_entity_poly.type
_entity_poly.pdbx_seq_one_letter_code
_entity_poly.pdbx_strand_id
1 'polypeptide(L)'
;MSTKNTKKKIKLAEEYRQLIALPVLSELEANRMAEILELAYLDESLNCLIEEIEMTEYLKLEKWNQGLRNLLKVVSTEEPSPSTPWQD
;
A
#
# COMPACT_ATOMS: atom_id res chain seq x y z
N MET A 1 14.77 -28.44 -6.15
CA MET A 1 13.36 -28.03 -5.90
C MET A 1 12.65 -27.86 -7.24
N SER A 2 11.40 -28.31 -7.38
CA SER A 2 10.68 -28.34 -8.67
C SER A 2 10.24 -26.94 -9.13
N THR A 3 10.63 -26.52 -10.33
CA THR A 3 10.32 -25.20 -10.93
C THR A 3 8.82 -24.91 -11.04
N LYS A 4 7.97 -25.95 -11.04
CA LYS A 4 6.51 -25.81 -11.01
C LYS A 4 6.00 -25.18 -9.71
N ASN A 5 6.65 -25.48 -8.59
CA ASN A 5 6.21 -25.02 -7.28
C ASN A 5 6.50 -23.52 -7.12
N THR A 6 7.66 -23.05 -7.59
CA THR A 6 8.01 -21.62 -7.61
C THR A 6 7.04 -20.80 -8.45
N LYS A 7 6.65 -21.28 -9.64
CA LYS A 7 5.66 -20.59 -10.49
C LYS A 7 4.30 -20.46 -9.82
N LYS A 8 3.89 -21.45 -9.02
CA LYS A 8 2.63 -21.39 -8.26
C LYS A 8 2.69 -20.30 -7.19
N LYS A 9 3.78 -20.24 -6.41
CA LYS A 9 3.96 -19.21 -5.37
C LYS A 9 3.94 -17.80 -5.95
N ILE A 10 4.65 -17.58 -7.06
CA ILE A 10 4.66 -16.27 -7.74
C ILE A 10 3.24 -15.87 -8.17
N LYS A 11 2.43 -16.80 -8.69
CA LYS A 11 1.04 -16.52 -9.06
C LYS A 11 0.19 -16.14 -7.85
N LEU A 12 0.33 -16.84 -6.73
CA LEU A 12 -0.42 -16.54 -5.51
C LEU A 12 -0.01 -15.16 -4.93
N ALA A 13 1.28 -14.84 -4.96
CA ALA A 13 1.77 -13.52 -4.54
C ALA A 13 1.24 -12.39 -5.45
N GLU A 14 1.19 -12.61 -6.77
CA GLU A 14 0.61 -11.61 -7.69
C GLU A 14 -0.90 -11.46 -7.51
N GLU A 15 -1.62 -12.56 -7.25
CA GLU A 15 -3.04 -12.54 -6.92
C GLU A 15 -3.29 -11.76 -5.62
N TYR A 16 -2.47 -12.01 -4.58
CA TYR A 16 -2.50 -11.23 -3.34
C TYR A 16 -2.29 -9.74 -3.61
N ARG A 17 -1.27 -9.39 -4.41
CA ARG A 17 -1.00 -7.99 -4.78
C ARG A 17 -2.22 -7.32 -5.40
N GLN A 18 -2.93 -8.01 -6.28
CA GLN A 18 -4.14 -7.48 -6.91
C GLN A 18 -5.26 -7.27 -5.88
N LEU A 19 -5.45 -8.23 -4.97
CA LEU A 19 -6.45 -8.15 -3.92
C LEU A 19 -6.20 -6.98 -2.96
N ILE A 20 -4.97 -6.81 -2.47
CA ILE A 20 -4.67 -5.72 -1.52
C ILE A 20 -4.76 -4.31 -2.13
N ALA A 21 -4.65 -4.22 -3.46
CA ALA A 21 -4.79 -2.95 -4.17
C ALA A 21 -6.26 -2.51 -4.31
N LEU A 22 -7.22 -3.39 -4.02
CA LEU A 22 -8.64 -3.06 -4.07
C LEU A 22 -9.03 -2.22 -2.84
N PRO A 23 -9.79 -1.12 -3.03
CA PRO A 23 -10.22 -0.28 -1.92
C PRO A 23 -11.22 -0.99 -1.00
N VAL A 24 -12.00 -1.94 -1.56
CA VAL A 24 -12.97 -2.77 -0.84
C VAL A 24 -12.95 -4.14 -1.50
N LEU A 25 -12.93 -5.20 -0.68
CA LEU A 25 -13.03 -6.58 -1.12
C LEU A 25 -14.49 -7.04 -1.05
N SER A 26 -14.96 -7.73 -2.09
CA SER A 26 -16.15 -8.57 -2.00
C SER A 26 -15.87 -9.79 -1.11
N GLU A 27 -16.93 -10.49 -0.69
CA GLU A 27 -16.80 -11.71 0.13
C GLU A 27 -15.92 -12.77 -0.54
N LEU A 28 -16.07 -12.97 -1.86
CA LEU A 28 -15.26 -13.93 -2.60
C LEU A 28 -13.78 -13.53 -2.63
N GLU A 29 -13.50 -12.25 -2.83
CA GLU A 29 -12.13 -11.72 -2.85
C GLU A 29 -11.48 -11.79 -1.47
N ALA A 30 -12.24 -11.46 -0.41
CA ALA A 30 -11.77 -11.59 0.98
C ALA A 30 -11.48 -13.05 1.35
N ASN A 31 -12.35 -13.99 0.96
CA ASN A 31 -12.13 -15.42 1.17
C ASN A 31 -10.89 -15.91 0.41
N ARG A 32 -10.70 -15.42 -0.83
CA ARG A 32 -9.52 -15.76 -1.62
C ARG A 32 -8.23 -15.23 -1.01
N MET A 33 -8.25 -14.00 -0.52
CA MET A 33 -7.13 -13.40 0.19
C MET A 33 -6.79 -14.20 1.45
N ALA A 34 -7.79 -14.61 2.23
CA ALA A 34 -7.60 -15.44 3.42
C ALA A 34 -6.96 -16.80 3.08
N GLU A 35 -7.43 -17.48 2.02
CA GLU A 35 -6.84 -18.75 1.56
C GLU A 35 -5.35 -18.58 1.19
N ILE A 36 -5.00 -17.49 0.50
CA ILE A 36 -3.61 -17.20 0.15
C ILE A 36 -2.74 -17.00 1.40
N LEU A 37 -3.26 -16.28 2.40
CA LEU A 37 -2.57 -16.04 3.67
C LEU A 37 -2.39 -17.32 4.48
N GLU A 38 -3.39 -18.21 4.52
CA GLU A 38 -3.27 -19.53 5.15
C GLU A 38 -2.20 -20.39 4.47
N LEU A 39 -2.12 -20.36 3.14
CA LEU A 39 -1.07 -21.04 2.39
C LEU A 39 0.31 -20.45 2.68
N ALA A 40 0.41 -19.13 2.81
CA ALA A 40 1.66 -18.44 3.12
C ALA A 40 2.15 -18.75 4.53
N TYR A 41 1.25 -18.85 5.50
CA TYR A 41 1.59 -19.26 6.87
C TYR A 41 2.31 -20.62 6.93
N LEU A 42 2.02 -21.51 5.98
CA LEU A 42 2.64 -22.83 5.88
C LEU A 42 3.85 -22.87 4.93
N ASP A 43 4.11 -21.80 4.17
CA ASP A 43 5.15 -21.73 3.16
C ASP A 43 5.96 -20.43 3.27
N GLU A 44 7.11 -20.52 3.94
CA GLU A 44 8.03 -19.41 4.18
C GLU A 44 8.36 -18.61 2.92
N SER A 45 8.56 -19.28 1.77
CA SER A 45 8.91 -18.56 0.54
C SER A 45 7.74 -17.74 0.00
N LEU A 46 6.51 -18.19 0.18
CA LEU A 46 5.33 -17.40 -0.16
C LEU A 46 5.12 -16.29 0.86
N ASN A 47 5.36 -16.55 2.14
CA ASN A 47 5.29 -15.55 3.20
C ASN A 47 6.24 -14.36 2.92
N CYS A 48 7.51 -14.61 2.61
CA CYS A 48 8.46 -13.55 2.26
C CYS A 48 7.98 -12.69 1.07
N LEU A 49 7.40 -13.32 0.04
CA LEU A 49 6.88 -12.59 -1.12
C LEU A 49 5.69 -11.67 -0.75
N ILE A 50 4.84 -12.12 0.18
CA ILE A 50 3.72 -11.33 0.69
C ILE A 50 4.25 -10.14 1.51
N GLU A 51 5.20 -10.37 2.42
CA GLU A 51 5.81 -9.30 3.23
C GLU A 51 6.48 -8.23 2.35
N GLU A 52 7.18 -8.63 1.28
CA GLU A 52 7.76 -7.70 0.30
C GLU A 52 6.70 -6.83 -0.40
N ILE A 53 5.55 -7.43 -0.73
CA ILE A 53 4.41 -6.71 -1.33
C ILE A 53 3.84 -5.70 -0.34
N GLU A 54 3.58 -6.11 0.90
CA GLU A 54 3.02 -5.24 1.94
C GLU A 54 3.93 -4.07 2.27
N MET A 55 5.24 -4.32 2.38
CA MET A 55 6.24 -3.27 2.58
C MET A 55 6.23 -2.25 1.43
N THR A 56 6.10 -2.74 0.20
CA THR A 56 6.05 -1.87 -0.98
C THR A 56 4.81 -0.98 -0.99
N GLU A 57 3.64 -1.53 -0.67
CA GLU A 57 2.40 -0.74 -0.60
C GLU A 57 2.43 0.25 0.58
N TYR A 58 2.98 -0.16 1.73
CA TYR A 58 3.18 0.73 2.87
C TYR A 58 4.05 1.93 2.51
N LEU A 59 5.19 1.72 1.85
CA LEU A 59 6.10 2.80 1.45
C LEU A 59 5.44 3.79 0.47
N LYS A 60 4.54 3.31 -0.41
CA LYS A 60 3.75 4.19 -1.29
C LYS A 60 2.80 5.07 -0.48
N LEU A 61 2.11 4.49 0.51
CA LEU A 61 1.21 5.21 1.41
C LEU A 61 1.96 6.24 2.25
N GLU A 62 3.13 5.88 2.77
CA GLU A 62 3.98 6.79 3.54
C GLU A 62 4.43 7.98 2.70
N LYS A 63 4.87 7.74 1.45
CA LYS A 63 5.23 8.80 0.50
C LYS A 63 4.05 9.73 0.21
N TRP A 64 2.85 9.18 0.00
CA TRP A 64 1.63 9.95 -0.19
C TRP A 64 1.30 10.82 1.02
N ASN A 65 1.33 10.24 2.22
CA ASN A 65 1.10 10.95 3.48
C ASN A 65 2.10 12.08 3.70
N GLN A 66 3.37 11.88 3.35
CA GLN A 66 4.37 12.94 3.41
C GLN A 66 4.05 14.08 2.44
N GLY A 67 3.58 13.77 1.23
CA GLY A 67 3.11 14.76 0.26
C GLY A 67 1.96 15.61 0.83
N LEU A 68 0.96 14.97 1.44
CA LEU A 68 -0.16 15.66 2.08
C LEU A 68 0.30 16.58 3.22
N ARG A 69 1.22 16.12 4.08
CA ARG A 69 1.80 16.94 5.16
C ARG A 69 2.53 18.17 4.62
N ASN A 70 3.23 18.04 3.50
CA ASN A 70 3.91 19.16 2.87
C ASN A 70 2.92 20.19 2.33
N LEU A 71 1.82 19.75 1.69
CA LEU A 71 0.77 20.64 1.19
C LEU A 71 0.08 21.41 2.33
N LEU A 72 -0.26 20.72 3.43
CA LEU A 72 -0.87 21.35 4.61
C LEU A 72 0.02 22.45 5.21
N LYS A 73 1.34 22.25 5.21
CA LYS A 73 2.30 23.27 5.68
C LYS A 73 2.28 24.53 4.80
N VAL A 74 2.22 24.38 3.47
CA VAL A 74 2.20 25.51 2.53
C VAL A 74 0.90 26.32 2.67
N VAL A 75 -0.24 25.65 2.80
CA VAL A 75 -1.55 26.33 2.97
C VAL A 75 -1.65 27.03 4.33
N SER A 76 -1.00 26.52 5.37
CA SER A 76 -1.01 27.14 6.71
C SER A 76 -0.13 28.39 6.83
N THR A 77 0.72 28.68 5.84
CA THR A 77 1.64 29.84 5.86
C THR A 77 1.11 31.07 5.12
N GLU A 78 -0.12 31.03 4.62
CA GLU A 78 -0.77 32.17 3.93
C GLU A 78 -2.05 32.62 4.67
N GLU A 79 -1.93 33.07 5.93
CA GLU A 79 -2.75 34.20 6.35
C GLU A 79 -1.96 35.46 6.02
N PRO A 80 -2.40 36.32 5.06
CA PRO A 80 -1.76 37.61 4.88
C PRO A 80 -1.96 38.40 6.17
N SER A 81 -0.87 38.66 6.89
CA SER A 81 -0.85 39.64 7.98
C SER A 81 -1.48 40.94 7.46
N PRO A 82 -2.45 41.55 8.16
CA PRO A 82 -3.17 42.75 7.69
C PRO A 82 -2.31 44.03 7.75
N SER A 83 -0.99 43.90 7.63
CA SER A 83 -0.02 44.98 7.81
C SER A 83 0.58 45.44 6.49
N THR A 84 -0.22 45.55 5.42
CA THR A 84 0.11 46.41 4.29
C THR A 84 -0.51 47.79 4.59
N PRO A 85 0.27 48.81 4.95
CA PRO A 85 -0.26 50.16 5.01
C PRO A 85 -0.56 50.56 3.58
N TRP A 86 -1.83 50.79 3.25
CA TRP A 86 -2.19 51.49 2.03
C TRP A 86 -1.49 52.85 2.08
N GLN A 87 -0.48 53.06 1.24
CA GLN A 87 0.10 54.38 1.05
C GLN A 87 -0.85 55.16 0.15
N ASP A 88 -1.30 56.32 0.64
CA ASP A 88 -2.18 57.28 -0.03
C ASP A 88 -1.66 57.72 -1.41
#